data_AF-A0A0S6WA48-F1
#
_entry.id   AF-A0A0S6WA48-F1
#
_cell.length_a   1.000
_cell.length_b   1.000
_cell.length_c   1.000
_cell.angle_alpha   90.00
_cell.angle_beta   90.00
_cell.angle_gamma   90.00
#
_symmetry.space_group_name_H-M   'P 1'
#
loop_
_entity.id
_entity.type
_entity.pdbx_description
1 polymer ?
#
loop_
_entity_poly.entity_id
_entity_poly.type
_entity_poly.pdbx_seq_one_letter_code
_entity_poly.pdbx_strand_id
1 'polypeptide(L)'
;MIAPQFDDARWFAEGLAAVKRDEQWGCINPAGQMVIAPRFESALWFFEGCARVKLDGQWGYVNAQGVVVRVNRSVKALLWQRKQSFRSFHLRNRLFRE
;
A
#
# COMPACT_ATOMS: atom_id res chain seq x y z
N MET A 1 26.93 29.03 -0.59
CA MET A 1 26.56 27.65 -0.95
C MET A 1 25.39 27.26 -0.06
N ILE A 2 24.25 26.88 -0.65
CA ILE A 2 23.08 26.41 0.12
C ILE A 2 23.10 24.89 0.05
N ALA A 3 23.04 24.21 1.20
CA ALA A 3 23.01 22.76 1.24
C ALA A 3 21.66 22.22 0.74
N PRO A 4 21.64 21.11 -0.01
CA PRO A 4 20.40 20.45 -0.37
C PRO A 4 19.66 19.99 0.89
N GLN A 5 18.34 20.17 0.92
CA GLN A 5 17.50 19.74 2.05
C GLN A 5 17.01 18.29 1.94
N PHE A 6 17.07 17.73 0.73
CA PHE A 6 16.56 16.41 0.39
C PHE A 6 17.58 15.67 -0.47
N ASP A 7 17.64 14.35 -0.29
CA ASP A 7 18.53 13.45 -1.02
C ASP A 7 17.97 13.15 -2.43
N ASP A 8 16.65 13.13 -2.56
CA ASP A 8 15.92 12.85 -3.80
C ASP A 8 14.52 13.48 -3.75
N ALA A 9 13.91 13.71 -4.91
CA ALA A 9 12.57 14.26 -5.04
C ALA A 9 11.86 13.70 -6.28
N ARG A 10 10.57 13.37 -6.12
CA ARG A 10 9.65 13.11 -7.24
C ARG A 10 9.02 14.42 -7.70
N TRP A 11 8.47 14.38 -8.91
CA TRP A 11 7.76 15.52 -9.47
C TRP A 11 6.51 15.80 -8.67
N PHE A 12 6.11 17.07 -8.63
CA PHE A 12 4.81 17.44 -8.09
C PHE A 12 3.70 16.81 -8.94
N ALA A 13 2.80 16.11 -8.27
CA ALA A 13 1.55 15.61 -8.84
C ALA A 13 0.44 15.91 -7.84
N GLU A 14 -0.67 16.46 -8.33
CA GLU A 14 -1.83 16.81 -7.48
C GLU A 14 -1.49 17.69 -6.26
N GLY A 15 -0.49 18.58 -6.43
CA GLY A 15 -0.07 19.51 -5.38
C GLY A 15 0.83 18.90 -4.30
N LEU A 16 1.31 17.66 -4.45
CA LEU A 16 2.28 17.06 -3.53
C LEU A 16 3.47 16.46 -4.29
N ALA A 17 4.63 16.47 -3.66
CA ALA A 17 5.83 15.78 -4.15
C ALA A 17 6.37 14.86 -3.07
N ALA A 18 6.72 13.63 -3.44
CA ALA A 18 7.44 12.73 -2.56
C ALA A 18 8.92 13.14 -2.51
N VAL A 19 9.49 13.27 -1.33
CA VAL A 19 10.90 13.66 -1.13
C VAL A 19 11.59 12.66 -0.22
N LYS A 20 12.88 12.46 -0.46
CA LYS A 20 13.72 11.57 0.33
C LYS A 20 14.63 12.40 1.24
N ARG A 21 14.70 12.02 2.51
CA ARG A 21 15.59 12.59 3.51
C ARG A 21 15.98 11.49 4.50
N ASP A 22 17.26 11.40 4.82
CA ASP A 22 17.78 10.42 5.79
C ASP A 22 17.37 8.99 5.40
N GLU A 23 17.50 8.66 4.11
CA GLU A 23 17.10 7.40 3.50
C GLU A 23 15.59 7.07 3.45
N GLN A 24 14.76 7.95 4.00
CA GLN A 24 13.31 7.74 4.11
C GLN A 24 12.53 8.71 3.24
N TRP A 25 11.40 8.26 2.72
CA TRP A 25 10.49 9.06 1.91
C TRP A 25 9.38 9.68 2.77
N GLY A 26 9.14 10.96 2.51
CA GLY A 26 8.02 11.76 3.00
C GLY A 26 7.35 12.51 1.84
N CYS A 27 6.51 13.50 2.16
CA CYS A 27 5.84 14.31 1.14
C CYS A 27 5.82 15.78 1.53
N ILE A 28 6.03 16.66 0.55
CA ILE A 28 5.99 18.11 0.70
C ILE A 28 4.91 18.72 -0.19
N ASN A 29 4.45 19.92 0.19
CA ASN A 29 3.62 20.78 -0.66
C ASN A 29 4.50 21.68 -1.56
N PRO A 30 3.91 22.47 -2.48
CA PRO A 30 4.67 23.33 -3.40
C PRO A 30 5.39 24.49 -2.70
N ALA A 31 5.01 24.81 -1.46
CA ALA A 31 5.72 25.75 -0.60
C ALA A 31 6.96 25.12 0.07
N GLY A 32 7.26 23.85 -0.20
CA GLY A 32 8.38 23.12 0.40
C GLY A 32 8.12 22.66 1.83
N GLN A 33 6.90 22.80 2.35
CA GLN A 33 6.55 22.40 3.71
C GLN A 33 6.27 20.90 3.76
N MET A 34 6.73 20.25 4.81
CA MET A 34 6.50 18.83 5.05
C MET A 34 5.03 18.57 5.39
N VAL A 35 4.36 17.80 4.54
CA VAL A 35 2.97 17.34 4.74
C VAL A 35 2.97 15.95 5.40
N ILE A 36 3.88 15.08 4.97
CA ILE A 36 4.06 13.74 5.54
C ILE A 36 5.53 13.58 5.89
N ALA A 37 5.82 13.44 7.19
CA ALA A 37 7.19 13.23 7.66
C ALA A 37 7.83 11.98 6.99
N PRO A 38 9.15 11.99 6.72
CA PRO A 38 9.87 10.83 6.22
C PRO A 38 9.66 9.63 7.13
N ARG A 39 9.11 8.55 6.57
CA ARG A 39 8.89 7.27 7.27
C ARG A 39 8.70 6.07 6.34
N PHE A 40 8.68 6.31 5.03
CA PHE A 40 8.49 5.25 4.05
C PHE A 40 9.83 4.81 3.46
N GLU A 41 9.99 3.51 3.23
CA GLU A 41 11.17 2.98 2.53
C GLU A 41 11.18 3.42 1.04
N SER A 42 9.99 3.63 0.47
CA SER A 42 9.80 4.09 -0.90
C SER A 42 8.48 4.83 -1.05
N ALA A 43 8.46 5.86 -1.88
CA ALA A 43 7.24 6.56 -2.28
C ALA A 43 7.27 6.87 -3.78
N LEU A 44 6.14 6.65 -4.45
CA LEU A 44 5.90 7.06 -5.83
C LEU A 44 5.17 8.41 -5.88
N TRP A 45 4.94 8.91 -7.09
CA TRP A 45 4.12 10.10 -7.31
C TRP A 45 2.66 9.87 -6.88
N PHE A 46 1.97 10.96 -6.56
CA PHE A 46 0.54 10.94 -6.32
C PHE A 46 -0.21 10.76 -7.64
N PHE A 47 -1.24 9.90 -7.60
CA PHE A 47 -2.17 9.65 -8.68
C PHE A 47 -3.54 9.30 -8.09
N GLU A 48 -4.60 10.00 -8.52
CA GLU A 48 -5.96 9.88 -7.98
C GLU A 48 -6.02 10.10 -6.45
N GLY A 49 -5.31 11.13 -5.95
CA GLY A 49 -5.30 11.50 -4.54
C GLY A 49 -4.50 10.57 -3.62
N CYS A 50 -3.84 9.54 -4.16
CA CYS A 50 -3.04 8.59 -3.40
C CYS A 50 -1.64 8.40 -4.01
N ALA A 51 -0.64 8.15 -3.17
CA ALA A 51 0.69 7.70 -3.59
C ALA A 51 0.92 6.26 -3.13
N ARG A 52 1.56 5.45 -3.97
CA ARG A 52 1.97 4.10 -3.57
C ARG A 52 3.24 4.19 -2.74
N VAL A 53 3.21 3.63 -1.54
CA VAL A 53 4.32 3.67 -0.57
C VAL A 53 4.69 2.30 -0.06
N LYS A 54 5.94 2.16 0.38
CA LYS A 54 6.45 0.96 1.04
C LYS A 54 6.75 1.25 2.51
N LEU A 55 6.15 0.46 3.40
CA LEU A 55 6.32 0.55 4.84
C LEU A 55 6.45 -0.87 5.41
N ASP A 56 7.48 -1.11 6.23
CA ASP A 56 7.79 -2.41 6.83
C ASP A 56 7.83 -3.56 5.80
N GLY A 57 8.52 -3.34 4.69
CA GLY A 57 8.62 -4.31 3.61
C GLY A 57 7.35 -4.49 2.76
N GLN A 58 6.23 -3.84 3.10
CA GLN A 58 4.94 -4.04 2.43
C GLN A 58 4.51 -2.81 1.64
N TRP A 59 3.91 -3.04 0.47
CA TRP A 59 3.32 -2.00 -0.35
C TRP A 59 1.89 -1.66 0.09
N GLY A 60 1.60 -0.37 0.17
CA GLY A 60 0.27 0.18 0.40
C GLY A 60 0.10 1.51 -0.35
N TYR A 61 -0.97 2.22 -0.01
CA TYR A 61 -1.28 3.54 -0.53
C TYR A 61 -1.32 4.54 0.62
N VAL A 62 -0.87 5.76 0.39
CA VAL A 62 -1.03 6.89 1.31
C VAL A 62 -1.82 7.99 0.62
N ASN A 63 -2.80 8.57 1.29
CA ASN A 63 -3.50 9.74 0.77
C ASN A 63 -2.77 11.05 1.12
N ALA A 64 -3.23 12.17 0.57
CA ALA A 64 -2.68 13.51 0.84
C ALA A 64 -2.70 13.90 2.35
N GLN A 65 -3.56 13.28 3.16
CA GLN A 65 -3.66 13.49 4.60
C GLN A 65 -2.69 12.60 5.41
N GLY A 66 -1.90 11.76 4.75
CA GLY A 66 -0.95 10.86 5.40
C GLY A 66 -1.57 9.57 5.97
N VAL A 67 -2.82 9.27 5.63
CA VAL A 67 -3.50 8.03 6.00
C VAL A 67 -3.03 6.90 5.09
N VAL A 68 -2.50 5.83 5.68
CA VAL A 68 -1.96 4.68 4.95
C VAL A 68 -3.00 3.56 4.90
N VAL A 69 -3.32 3.08 3.70
CA VAL A 69 -4.16 1.92 3.43
C VAL A 69 -3.27 0.76 2.96
N ARG A 70 -3.12 -0.27 3.80
CA ARG A 70 -2.38 -1.50 3.47
C ARG A 70 -3.30 -2.46 2.74
N VAL A 71 -2.90 -2.92 1.55
CA VAL A 71 -3.63 -3.97 0.84
C VAL A 71 -3.23 -5.33 1.42
N ASN A 72 -4.01 -5.84 2.38
CA ASN A 72 -3.78 -7.16 2.94
C ASN A 72 -4.27 -8.25 1.96
N ARG A 73 -3.35 -9.07 1.43
CA ARG A 73 -3.67 -10.18 0.50
C ARG A 73 -4.32 -11.40 1.20
N SER A 74 -4.44 -11.41 2.53
CA SER A 74 -4.87 -12.59 3.29
C SER A 74 -6.35 -12.96 3.18
N VAL A 75 -7.21 -12.10 2.60
CA VAL A 75 -8.65 -12.45 2.43
C VAL A 75 -8.85 -13.57 1.39
N LYS A 76 -7.95 -13.71 0.39
CA LYS A 76 -8.05 -14.78 -0.61
C LYS A 76 -7.80 -16.18 -0.03
N ALA A 77 -7.02 -16.31 1.04
CA ALA A 77 -6.71 -17.61 1.64
C ALA A 77 -7.92 -18.21 2.39
N LEU A 78 -8.72 -17.37 3.05
CA LEU A 78 -9.93 -17.81 3.78
C LEU A 78 -11.07 -18.21 2.84
N LEU A 79 -11.16 -17.59 1.66
CA LEU A 79 -12.18 -17.93 0.66
C LEU A 79 -11.90 -19.24 -0.09
N TRP A 80 -10.63 -19.68 -0.15
CA TRP A 80 -10.28 -20.99 -0.71
C TRP A 80 -10.69 -22.15 0.20
N GLN A 81 -10.66 -21.97 1.53
CA GLN A 81 -11.07 -23.02 2.48
C GLN A 81 -12.59 -23.23 2.52
N ARG A 82 -13.40 -22.17 2.34
CA ARG A 82 -14.88 -22.30 2.31
C ARG A 82 -15.44 -22.90 1.01
N LYS A 83 -14.69 -22.87 -0.10
CA LYS A 83 -15.13 -23.50 -1.37
C LYS A 83 -14.81 -25.00 -1.48
N GLN A 84 -13.87 -25.53 -0.70
CA GLN A 84 -13.54 -26.97 -0.72
C GLN A 84 -14.47 -27.84 0.16
N SER A 85 -15.19 -27.26 1.11
CA SER A 85 -16.10 -28.01 1.99
C SER A 85 -17.44 -28.38 1.33
N PHE A 86 -17.83 -27.71 0.23
CA PHE A 86 -19.13 -27.94 -0.44
C PHE A 86 -19.13 -29.03 -1.52
N ARG A 87 -17.97 -29.62 -1.88
CA ARG A 87 -17.89 -30.71 -2.88
C ARG A 87 -17.80 -32.14 -2.29
N SER A 88 -17.71 -32.29 -0.97
CA SER A 88 -17.62 -33.61 -0.33
C SER A 88 -18.91 -34.13 0.31
N PHE A 89 -20.05 -33.44 0.15
CA PHE A 89 -21.33 -33.85 0.75
C PHE A 89 -22.31 -34.56 -0.20
N HIS A 90 -21.86 -35.05 -1.35
CA HIS A 90 -22.74 -35.74 -2.32
C HIS A 90 -22.20 -37.07 -2.87
N LEU A 91 -21.38 -37.79 -2.10
CA LEU A 91 -20.91 -39.14 -2.46
C LEU A 91 -20.94 -40.09 -1.25
N ARG A 92 -22.06 -40.11 -0.49
CA ARG A 92 -22.24 -41.10 0.59
C ARG A 92 -23.65 -41.67 0.74
N ASN A 93 -24.44 -41.71 -0.33
CA ASN A 93 -25.70 -42.47 -0.33
C ASN A 93 -25.94 -43.14 -1.70
N ARG A 94 -25.16 -44.18 -2.00
CA ARG A 94 -25.52 -45.15 -3.04
C ARG A 94 -24.80 -46.49 -2.86
N LEU A 95 -24.78 -47.00 -1.65
CA LEU A 95 -24.45 -48.39 -1.34
C LEU A 95 -25.29 -48.81 -0.12
N PHE A 96 -26.60 -48.94 -0.33
CA PHE A 96 -27.52 -49.75 0.49
C PHE A 96 -28.92 -49.59 -0.12
N ARG A 97 -29.26 -50.49 -1.04
CA ARG A 97 -30.58 -51.09 -1.18
C ARG A 97 -30.45 -52.26 -2.16
N GLU A 98 -30.86 -53.41 -1.64
CA GLU A 98 -31.02 -54.71 -2.28
C GLU A 98 -31.96 -54.65 -3.49
#